data_AF-A0A2N4YZX1-F1
#
_entry.id   AF-A0A2N4YZX1-F1
#
_cell.length_a   1.000
_cell.length_b   1.000
_cell.length_c   1.000
_cell.angle_alpha   90.00
_cell.angle_beta   90.00
_cell.angle_gamma   90.00
#
_symmetry.space_group_name_H-M   'P 1'
#
loop_
_entity.id
_entity.type
_entity.pdbx_description
1 polymer ?
#
loop_
_entity_poly.entity_id
_entity_poly.type
_entity_poly.pdbx_seq_one_letter_code
_entity_poly.pdbx_strand_id
1 'polypeptide(L)'
;TPSSAASDVYKGRVCQYASEADLAFAAQVADYWAQFARVASGDQALAGAVRWPACLRGRDRLLRIGLHKRAGFKVENRFMRARLALFRRVMKHHVTLE
;
A
#
# COMPACT_ATOMS: atom_id res chain seq x y z
N THR A 1 -36.05 -10.25 35.78
CA THR A 1 -36.00 -9.56 34.47
C THR A 1 -34.74 -9.96 33.71
N PRO A 2 -34.82 -10.91 32.76
CA PRO A 2 -33.66 -11.54 32.13
C PRO A 2 -33.21 -10.78 30.86
N SER A 3 -32.98 -9.47 30.98
CA SER A 3 -32.75 -8.58 29.82
C SER A 3 -31.27 -8.26 29.54
N SER A 4 -30.32 -8.90 30.24
CA SER A 4 -28.89 -8.62 30.08
C SER A 4 -28.09 -9.76 29.43
N ALA A 5 -28.60 -10.99 29.42
CA ALA A 5 -27.87 -12.16 28.90
C ALA A 5 -28.12 -12.41 27.40
N ALA A 6 -29.21 -11.88 26.84
CA ALA A 6 -29.59 -12.09 25.44
C ALA A 6 -28.81 -11.19 24.46
N SER A 7 -28.21 -10.11 24.94
CA SER A 7 -27.42 -9.16 24.13
C SER A 7 -26.06 -9.72 23.70
N ASP A 8 -25.52 -10.68 24.45
CA ASP A 8 -24.21 -11.29 24.16
C ASP A 8 -24.30 -12.45 23.14
N VAL A 9 -25.50 -13.02 22.95
CA VAL A 9 -25.70 -14.17 22.04
C VAL A 9 -25.79 -13.73 20.57
N TYR A 10 -26.21 -12.49 20.31
CA TYR A 10 -26.25 -11.90 18.95
C TYR A 10 -25.06 -10.98 18.64
N LYS A 11 -23.98 -11.05 19.43
CA LYS A 11 -22.65 -10.66 18.94
C LYS A 11 -22.16 -11.77 18.02
N GLY A 12 -22.86 -11.96 16.90
CA GLY A 12 -22.43 -12.85 15.82
C GLY A 12 -20.96 -12.55 15.57
N ARG A 13 -20.11 -13.57 15.71
CA ARG A 13 -18.64 -13.49 15.65
C ARG A 13 -18.25 -12.36 14.71
N VAL A 14 -17.89 -11.21 15.29
CA VAL A 14 -17.23 -10.17 14.51
C VAL A 14 -15.98 -10.88 14.06
N CYS A 15 -15.95 -11.29 12.80
CA CYS A 15 -14.77 -11.89 12.25
C CYS A 15 -13.72 -10.78 12.38
N GLN A 16 -12.82 -10.92 13.34
CA GLN A 16 -11.68 -10.03 13.48
C GLN A 16 -10.78 -10.34 12.28
N TYR A 17 -11.14 -9.77 11.14
CA TYR A 17 -10.43 -9.93 9.86
C TYR A 17 -9.03 -9.30 9.90
N ALA A 18 -8.76 -8.46 10.89
CA ALA A 18 -7.50 -7.75 11.09
C ALA A 18 -7.04 -7.90 12.53
N SER A 19 -5.77 -8.27 12.71
CA SER A 19 -5.08 -8.22 14.00
C SER A 19 -4.73 -6.78 14.37
N GLU A 20 -4.33 -6.55 15.62
CA GLU A 20 -3.78 -5.26 16.06
C GLU A 20 -2.56 -4.84 15.22
N ALA A 21 -1.72 -5.81 14.82
CA ALA A 21 -0.59 -5.55 13.94
C ALA A 21 -1.02 -5.09 12.55
N ASP A 22 -2.12 -5.64 12.01
CA ASP A 22 -2.68 -5.22 10.73
C ASP A 22 -3.25 -3.80 10.82
N LEU A 23 -3.92 -3.47 11.92
CA LEU A 23 -4.43 -2.13 12.19
C LEU A 23 -3.30 -1.10 12.32
N ALA A 24 -2.24 -1.44 13.06
CA ALA A 24 -1.07 -0.58 13.21
C ALA A 24 -0.36 -0.35 11.86
N PHE A 25 -0.26 -1.39 11.03
CA PHE A 25 0.30 -1.26 9.70
C PHE A 25 -0.59 -0.42 8.77
N ALA A 26 -1.92 -0.62 8.82
CA ALA A 26 -2.88 0.17 8.06
C ALA A 26 -2.87 1.65 8.45
N ALA A 27 -2.67 1.97 9.73
CA ALA A 27 -2.52 3.33 10.21
C ALA A 27 -1.32 4.04 9.54
N GLN A 28 -0.17 3.36 9.44
CA GLN A 28 1.01 3.92 8.77
C GLN A 28 0.78 4.15 7.26
N VAL A 29 0.00 3.28 6.61
CA VAL A 29 -0.42 3.49 5.21
C VAL A 29 -1.36 4.68 5.08
N ALA A 30 -2.31 4.82 6.00
CA ALA A 30 -3.24 5.95 6.04
C ALA A 30 -2.51 7.28 6.27
N ASP A 31 -1.47 7.30 7.11
CA ASP A 31 -0.64 8.48 7.35
C ASP A 31 0.03 8.99 6.06
N TYR A 32 0.52 8.10 5.20
CA TYR A 32 1.04 8.48 3.89
C TYR A 32 -0.02 9.14 3.01
N TRP A 33 -1.24 8.58 2.96
CA TRP A 33 -2.34 9.17 2.18
C TRP A 33 -2.77 10.53 2.72
N ALA A 34 -2.88 10.66 4.04
CA ALA A 34 -3.21 11.91 4.69
C ALA A 34 -2.12 12.96 4.45
N GLN A 35 -0.84 12.57 4.51
CA GLN A 35 0.26 13.48 4.22
C GLN A 35 0.29 13.89 2.75
N PHE A 36 0.09 12.96 1.82
CA PHE A 36 -0.03 13.27 0.39
C PHE A 36 -1.13 14.30 0.14
N ALA A 37 -2.30 14.15 0.77
CA ALA A 37 -3.40 15.10 0.66
C ALA A 37 -3.07 16.48 1.28
N ARG A 38 -2.28 16.52 2.35
CA ARG A 38 -1.85 17.77 3.01
C ARG A 38 -0.80 18.53 2.21
N VAL A 39 0.14 17.83 1.59
CA VAL A 39 1.25 18.44 0.86
C VAL A 39 0.74 18.89 -0.51
N ALA A 40 0.36 20.17 -0.62
CA ALA A 40 -0.06 20.78 -1.88
C ALA A 40 1.11 20.80 -2.88
N SER A 41 1.20 19.79 -3.75
CA SER A 41 1.97 19.66 -5.02
C SER A 41 3.46 20.11 -5.08
N GLY A 42 4.06 20.61 -4.01
CA GLY A 42 5.39 21.25 -4.03
C GLY A 42 6.52 20.36 -3.51
N ASP A 43 6.25 19.50 -2.53
CA ASP A 43 7.30 18.66 -1.95
C ASP A 43 7.61 17.46 -2.87
N GLN A 44 8.89 17.15 -2.99
CA GLN A 44 9.40 16.05 -3.81
C GLN A 44 9.62 14.78 -2.98
N ALA A 45 9.11 14.73 -1.74
CA ALA A 45 9.05 13.53 -0.92
C ALA A 45 7.92 13.58 0.10
N LEU A 46 7.38 12.40 0.42
CA LEU A 46 6.50 12.18 1.56
C LEU A 46 7.31 11.63 2.75
N ALA A 47 7.03 12.12 3.94
CA ALA A 47 7.60 11.64 5.21
C ALA A 47 6.66 10.64 5.90
N GLY A 48 7.19 9.49 6.29
CA GLY A 48 6.43 8.47 7.01
C GLY A 48 7.38 7.44 7.57
N ALA A 49 6.94 6.19 7.68
CA ALA A 49 7.76 5.06 8.15
C ALA A 49 9.13 4.98 7.43
N VAL A 50 9.15 5.31 6.14
CA VAL A 50 10.36 5.63 5.37
C VAL A 50 10.12 6.90 4.55
N ARG A 51 11.18 7.69 4.31
CA ARG A 51 11.08 8.81 3.36
C ARG A 51 10.79 8.27 1.96
N TRP A 52 9.69 8.68 1.35
CA TRP A 52 9.26 8.26 0.02
C TRP A 52 9.43 9.41 -0.99
N PRO A 53 10.51 9.43 -1.80
CA PRO A 53 10.72 10.47 -2.80
C PRO A 53 9.78 10.32 -3.99
N ALA A 54 9.46 11.43 -4.65
CA ALA A 54 8.71 11.46 -5.89
C ALA A 54 9.40 10.61 -6.97
N CYS A 55 8.58 9.90 -7.75
CA CYS A 55 9.04 9.16 -8.92
C CYS A 55 9.20 10.16 -10.08
N LEU A 56 10.44 10.43 -10.46
CA LEU A 56 10.77 11.41 -11.51
C LEU A 56 11.48 10.72 -12.67
N ARG A 57 11.44 11.33 -13.87
CA ARG A 57 12.10 10.78 -15.05
C ARG A 57 13.59 10.49 -14.76
N GLY A 58 14.00 9.23 -14.92
CA GLY A 58 15.37 8.76 -14.64
C GLY A 58 15.64 8.41 -13.17
N ARG A 59 14.73 8.74 -12.26
CA ARG A 59 14.75 8.43 -10.82
C ARG A 59 13.49 7.68 -10.43
N ASP A 60 13.40 6.45 -10.91
CA ASP A 60 12.30 5.55 -10.60
C ASP A 60 12.41 5.10 -9.13
N ARG A 61 11.63 5.73 -8.25
CA ARG A 61 11.54 5.43 -6.81
C ARG A 61 10.14 4.89 -6.53
N LEU A 62 10.06 3.66 -6.04
CA LEU A 62 8.79 3.01 -5.74
C LEU A 62 8.79 2.60 -4.26
N LEU A 63 7.78 3.03 -3.52
CA LEU A 63 7.55 2.54 -2.16
C LEU A 63 6.86 1.17 -2.24
N ARG A 64 7.54 0.12 -1.78
CA ARG A 64 6.95 -1.18 -1.51
C ARG A 64 6.36 -1.19 -0.11
N ILE A 65 5.08 -1.54 -0.06
CA ILE A 65 4.30 -1.74 1.16
C ILE A 65 4.07 -3.25 1.28
N GLY A 66 4.53 -3.84 2.38
CA GLY A 66 4.54 -5.28 2.58
C GLY A 66 5.78 -5.94 1.96
N LEU A 67 6.59 -6.59 2.79
CA LEU A 67 7.86 -7.19 2.41
C LEU A 67 7.87 -8.66 2.80
N HIS A 68 7.91 -9.56 1.83
CA HIS A 68 7.98 -11.02 2.06
C HIS A 68 6.88 -11.52 3.03
N LYS A 69 5.63 -11.11 2.82
CA LYS A 69 4.47 -11.40 3.68
C LYS A 69 4.57 -10.83 5.11
N ARG A 70 5.40 -9.82 5.32
CA ARG A 70 5.53 -9.10 6.60
C ARG A 70 5.18 -7.63 6.42
N ALA A 71 4.64 -7.03 7.47
CA ALA A 71 4.49 -5.58 7.56
C ALA A 71 5.87 -4.92 7.41
N GLY A 72 5.97 -3.95 6.51
CA GLY A 72 7.22 -3.25 6.25
C GLY A 72 7.15 -2.35 5.03
N PHE A 73 8.07 -1.39 5.00
CA PHE A 73 8.17 -0.38 3.96
C PHE A 73 9.58 -0.36 3.39
N LYS A 74 9.71 -0.30 2.07
CA LYS A 74 11.01 -0.18 1.40
C LYS A 74 10.91 0.64 0.14
N VAL A 75 11.76 1.66 -0.01
CA VAL A 75 11.91 2.35 -1.29
C VAL A 75 12.83 1.53 -2.18
N GLU A 76 12.31 1.08 -3.32
CA GLU A 76 13.07 0.40 -4.35
C GLU A 76 13.42 1.33 -5.50
N ASN A 77 14.58 1.07 -6.09
CA ASN A 77 15.11 1.84 -7.20
C ASN A 77 14.97 1.03 -8.48
N ARG A 78 14.39 1.63 -9.52
CA ARG A 78 14.21 0.98 -10.83
C ARG A 78 13.47 -0.37 -10.72
N PHE A 79 12.60 -0.50 -9.72
CA PHE A 79 11.87 -1.73 -9.45
C PHE A 79 11.13 -2.20 -10.71
N MET A 80 11.35 -3.45 -11.11
CA MET A 80 10.72 -4.07 -12.28
C MET A 80 10.97 -3.38 -13.63
N ARG A 81 11.85 -2.37 -13.73
CA ARG A 81 12.01 -1.57 -14.96
C ARG A 81 12.36 -2.43 -16.18
N ALA A 82 13.37 -3.29 -16.07
CA ALA A 82 13.79 -4.17 -17.16
C ALA A 82 12.70 -5.18 -17.53
N ARG A 83 12.07 -5.79 -16.51
CA ARG A 83 11.00 -6.77 -16.70
C ARG A 83 9.76 -6.16 -17.35
N LEU A 84 9.37 -4.95 -16.95
CA LEU A 84 8.27 -4.21 -17.55
C LEU A 84 8.60 -3.72 -18.96
N ALA A 85 9.85 -3.33 -19.24
CA ALA A 85 10.29 -2.99 -20.59
C ALA A 85 10.21 -4.20 -21.54
N LEU A 86 10.66 -5.37 -21.09
CA LEU A 86 10.51 -6.62 -21.83
C LEU A 86 9.03 -6.94 -22.06
N PHE A 87 8.21 -6.87 -21.01
CA PHE A 87 6.78 -7.14 -21.12
C PHE A 87 6.10 -6.21 -22.13
N ARG A 88 6.36 -4.89 -22.06
CA ARG A 88 5.83 -3.93 -23.04
C ARG A 88 6.28 -4.25 -24.47
N ARG A 89 7.53 -4.70 -24.67
CA ARG A 89 8.02 -5.12 -25.99
C ARG A 89 7.28 -6.35 -26.48
N VAL A 90 7.12 -7.36 -25.63
CA VAL A 90 6.37 -8.59 -25.95
C VAL A 90 4.93 -8.24 -26.32
N MET A 91 4.23 -7.45 -25.49
CA MET A 91 2.86 -7.03 -25.76
C MET A 91 2.75 -6.28 -27.09
N LYS A 92 3.68 -5.36 -27.39
CA LYS A 92 3.69 -4.62 -28.66
C LYS A 92 3.82 -5.52 -29.90
N HIS A 93 4.56 -6.63 -29.80
CA HIS A 93 4.85 -7.50 -30.94
C HIS A 93 3.91 -8.71 -31.04
N HIS A 94 3.29 -9.12 -29.94
CA HIS A 94 2.49 -10.35 -29.88
C HIS A 94 1.01 -10.13 -29.57
N VAL A 95 0.58 -8.91 -29.25
CA VAL A 95 -0.83 -8.59 -29.03
C VAL A 95 -1.29 -7.60 -30.10
N THR A 96 -1.88 -8.13 -31.16
CA THR A 96 -2.73 -7.38 -32.08
C THR A 96 -4.13 -7.34 -31.49
N LEU A 97 -4.62 -6.14 -31.18
CA LEU A 97 -6.03 -5.90 -30.92
C LEU A 97 -6.70 -5.84 -32.30
N GLU A 98 -7.28 -6.95 -32.74
CA GLU A 98 -8.32 -6.91 -33.79
C GLU A 98 -9.65 -6.50 -33.17
#